data_AF-A0A1I4J8T3-F1
#
_entry.id   AF-A0A1I4J8T3-F1
#
_cell.length_a   1.000
_cell.length_b   1.000
_cell.length_c   1.000
_cell.angle_alpha   90.00
_cell.angle_beta   90.00
_cell.angle_gamma   90.00
#
_symmetry.space_group_name_H-M   'P 1'
#
loop_
_entity.id
_entity.type
_entity.pdbx_description
1 polymer ?
#
loop_
_entity_poly.entity_id
_entity_poly.type
_entity_poly.pdbx_seq_one_letter_code
_entity_poly.pdbx_strand_id
1 'polypeptide(L)'
;MSIAIPADVRERVIQAAQELYEQNGRESMPTVDAVRRHARVDMNAASAVMREWRRAQTAQAAPVAVTVPEVVTQAHSAALVALWQTAQELANESLRAAQAAWEAERAEADHDRQELADAYERQAAELEEVRAAAERSARLYQEQQDTQAQTLAAVRAELVTAATRAERAEARAQEIELRATDLRSELDHAHQEQGRIRAELAAATARAERAEAQAQEAEQRAAALRGELESAHQESERSRAETATLAGELRQSQDAVAVLRAQLSSIEASKTQEIERARQERDQLLGELNTAKTAVTQAEAASAEARERAAVLAGKLESEQSHSAALAALLARLNLIAGSEGEGVEPSA
;
A
#
# COMPACT_ATOMS: atom_id res chain seq x y z
N MET A 1 176.41 7.58 -40.30
CA MET A 1 177.26 6.64 -39.54
C MET A 1 178.12 7.45 -38.57
N SER A 2 177.95 7.27 -37.26
CA SER A 2 178.84 7.87 -36.27
C SER A 2 180.13 7.03 -36.19
N ILE A 3 181.20 7.51 -36.81
CA ILE A 3 182.52 6.88 -36.71
C ILE A 3 182.92 6.89 -35.22
N ALA A 4 183.02 5.72 -34.61
CA ALA A 4 183.44 5.59 -33.22
C ALA A 4 184.91 6.02 -33.11
N ILE A 5 185.17 7.09 -32.36
CA ILE A 5 186.51 7.62 -32.16
C ILE A 5 187.27 6.65 -31.24
N PRO A 6 188.42 6.11 -31.66
CA PRO A 6 189.22 5.22 -30.84
C PRO A 6 189.57 5.81 -29.46
N ALA A 7 189.67 4.95 -28.45
CA ALA A 7 189.90 5.40 -27.07
C ALA A 7 191.23 6.15 -26.90
N ASP A 8 192.29 5.69 -27.57
CA ASP A 8 193.61 6.34 -27.59
C ASP A 8 193.60 7.72 -28.29
N VAL A 9 192.75 7.87 -29.31
CA VAL A 9 192.54 9.15 -30.02
C VAL A 9 191.78 10.12 -29.11
N ARG A 10 190.74 9.64 -28.41
CA ARG A 10 189.98 10.41 -27.42
C ARG A 10 190.87 10.86 -26.26
N GLU A 11 191.65 9.96 -25.69
CA GLU A 11 192.53 10.25 -24.55
C GLU A 11 193.60 11.28 -24.92
N ARG A 12 194.27 11.13 -26.07
CA ARG A 12 195.21 12.13 -26.59
C ARG A 12 194.58 13.50 -26.84
N VAL A 13 193.33 13.56 -27.30
CA VAL A 13 192.62 14.84 -27.48
C VAL A 13 192.26 15.48 -26.14
N ILE A 14 191.82 14.69 -25.14
CA ILE A 14 191.53 15.20 -23.79
C ILE A 14 192.81 15.69 -23.11
N GLN A 15 193.90 14.91 -23.17
CA GLN A 15 195.19 15.28 -22.62
C GLN A 15 195.72 16.56 -23.27
N ALA A 16 195.76 16.64 -24.60
CA ALA A 16 196.21 17.84 -25.32
C ALA A 16 195.30 19.06 -25.05
N ALA A 17 193.99 18.86 -24.87
CA ALA A 17 193.08 19.92 -24.45
C ALA A 17 193.38 20.39 -23.03
N GLN A 18 193.66 19.48 -22.10
CA GLN A 18 193.99 19.83 -20.73
C GLN A 18 195.36 20.53 -20.63
N GLU A 19 196.39 20.02 -21.31
CA GLU A 19 197.71 20.64 -21.40
C GLU A 19 197.63 22.06 -21.98
N LEU A 20 196.91 22.25 -23.10
CA LEU A 20 196.69 23.57 -23.67
C LEU A 20 195.82 24.48 -22.78
N TYR A 21 194.86 23.93 -22.04
CA TYR A 21 194.05 24.72 -21.10
C TYR A 21 194.88 25.19 -19.90
N GLU A 22 195.77 24.36 -19.39
CA GLU A 22 196.69 24.69 -18.31
C GLU A 22 197.78 25.67 -18.75
N GLN A 23 198.32 25.53 -19.97
CA GLN A 23 199.21 26.53 -20.58
C GLN A 23 198.54 27.90 -20.74
N ASN A 24 197.24 27.94 -21.02
CA ASN A 24 196.44 29.17 -21.11
C ASN A 24 195.85 29.61 -19.74
N GLY A 25 196.49 29.22 -18.62
CA GLY A 25 196.12 29.66 -17.26
C GLY A 25 194.75 29.20 -16.77
N ARG A 26 194.09 28.28 -17.48
CA ARG A 26 192.68 27.88 -17.30
C ARG A 26 191.67 29.03 -17.48
N GLU A 27 192.07 30.13 -18.13
CA GLU A 27 191.18 31.29 -18.40
C GLU A 27 190.45 31.16 -19.75
N SER A 28 191.10 30.56 -20.74
CA SER A 28 190.57 30.40 -22.10
C SER A 28 190.58 28.95 -22.56
N MET A 29 189.44 28.45 -23.02
CA MET A 29 189.34 27.10 -23.60
C MET A 29 190.13 27.02 -24.90
N PRO A 30 190.98 25.98 -25.09
CA PRO A 30 191.81 25.88 -26.28
C PRO A 30 190.96 25.68 -27.54
N THR A 31 191.47 26.18 -28.66
CA THR A 31 190.77 26.03 -29.94
C THR A 31 190.92 24.61 -30.46
N VAL A 32 189.89 24.13 -31.18
CA VAL A 32 189.90 22.77 -31.76
C VAL A 32 191.08 22.57 -32.71
N ASP A 33 191.50 23.60 -33.44
CA ASP A 33 192.66 23.53 -34.32
C ASP A 33 193.98 23.36 -33.56
N ALA A 34 194.16 24.06 -32.45
CA ALA A 34 195.34 23.90 -31.58
C ALA A 34 195.41 22.48 -31.01
N VAL A 35 194.30 21.98 -30.45
CA VAL A 35 194.21 20.61 -29.90
C VAL A 35 194.45 19.56 -30.99
N ARG A 36 193.91 19.75 -32.19
CA ARG A 36 194.13 18.86 -33.35
C ARG A 36 195.62 18.78 -33.72
N ARG A 37 196.32 19.93 -33.79
CA ARG A 37 197.76 19.97 -34.09
C ARG A 37 198.59 19.31 -32.99
N HIS A 38 198.23 19.53 -31.73
CA HIS A 38 198.99 19.05 -30.57
C HIS A 38 198.80 17.54 -30.34
N ALA A 39 197.58 17.01 -30.50
CA ALA A 39 197.28 15.58 -30.41
C ALA A 39 197.58 14.77 -31.69
N ARG A 40 197.82 15.45 -32.82
CA ARG A 40 198.07 14.88 -34.16
C ARG A 40 196.98 13.91 -34.64
N VAL A 41 195.72 14.38 -34.62
CA VAL A 41 194.53 13.59 -35.00
C VAL A 41 193.70 14.31 -36.08
N ASP A 42 192.67 13.65 -36.60
CA ASP A 42 191.79 14.26 -37.60
C ASP A 42 190.84 15.31 -37.00
N MET A 43 190.24 16.12 -37.88
CA MET A 43 189.38 17.24 -37.50
C MET A 43 188.06 16.80 -36.84
N ASN A 44 187.50 15.65 -37.22
CA ASN A 44 186.24 15.16 -36.66
C ASN A 44 186.46 14.61 -35.25
N ALA A 45 187.51 13.81 -35.04
CA ALA A 45 187.87 13.32 -33.71
C ALA A 45 188.14 14.47 -32.73
N ALA A 46 188.98 15.44 -33.13
CA ALA A 46 189.25 16.62 -32.33
C ALA A 46 187.96 17.42 -32.02
N SER A 47 187.12 17.69 -33.03
CA SER A 47 185.89 18.49 -32.86
C SER A 47 184.82 17.83 -31.99
N ALA A 48 184.71 16.50 -32.04
CA ALA A 48 183.73 15.75 -31.26
C ALA A 48 184.15 15.69 -29.78
N VAL A 49 185.38 15.25 -29.51
CA VAL A 49 185.89 15.12 -28.14
C VAL A 49 186.05 16.50 -27.48
N MET A 50 186.46 17.55 -28.20
CA MET A 50 186.47 18.93 -27.66
C MET A 50 185.08 19.49 -27.35
N ARG A 51 184.01 18.97 -27.96
CA ARG A 51 182.63 19.37 -27.65
C ARG A 51 182.15 18.67 -26.38
N GLU A 52 182.52 17.42 -26.21
CA GLU A 52 182.25 16.61 -25.01
C GLU A 52 183.02 17.14 -23.79
N TRP A 53 184.33 17.39 -23.95
CA TRP A 53 185.20 17.97 -22.93
C TRP A 53 184.74 19.38 -22.50
N ARG A 54 184.44 20.28 -23.45
CA ARG A 54 183.87 21.61 -23.10
C ARG A 54 182.53 21.49 -22.37
N ARG A 55 181.64 20.58 -22.80
CA ARG A 55 180.37 20.33 -22.10
C ARG A 55 180.61 19.87 -20.66
N ALA A 56 181.48 18.88 -20.45
CA ALA A 56 181.84 18.41 -19.11
C ALA A 56 182.37 19.54 -18.23
N GLN A 57 183.20 20.42 -18.78
CA GLN A 57 183.77 21.54 -18.04
C GLN A 57 182.75 22.66 -17.71
N THR A 58 181.70 22.83 -18.52
CA THR A 58 180.60 23.78 -18.25
C THR A 58 179.43 23.18 -17.44
N ALA A 59 179.35 21.86 -17.27
CA ALA A 59 178.19 21.18 -16.72
C ALA A 59 178.19 21.03 -15.18
N GLN A 60 179.21 21.52 -14.48
CA GLN A 60 179.29 21.47 -13.01
C GLN A 60 178.48 22.60 -12.32
N ALA A 61 177.17 22.63 -12.57
CA ALA A 61 176.22 23.41 -11.76
C ALA A 61 175.31 22.43 -11.00
N ALA A 62 175.56 22.26 -9.70
CA ALA A 62 174.73 21.38 -8.86
C ALA A 62 173.33 21.99 -8.66
N PRO A 63 172.24 21.20 -8.78
CA PRO A 63 170.89 21.71 -8.60
C PRO A 63 170.64 22.10 -7.13
N VAL A 64 170.21 23.35 -6.91
CA VAL A 64 169.81 23.84 -5.59
C VAL A 64 168.42 23.31 -5.27
N ALA A 65 168.31 22.48 -4.24
CA ALA A 65 167.01 22.04 -3.72
C ALA A 65 166.32 23.20 -3.00
N VAL A 66 165.27 23.76 -3.60
CA VAL A 66 164.42 24.77 -2.95
C VAL A 66 163.46 24.03 -2.01
N THR A 67 163.80 24.00 -0.72
CA THR A 67 162.87 23.59 0.34
C THR A 67 161.81 24.67 0.54
N VAL A 68 160.53 24.27 0.59
CA VAL A 68 159.43 25.19 0.89
C VAL A 68 159.61 25.74 2.32
N PRO A 69 159.55 27.07 2.55
CA PRO A 69 159.71 27.63 3.89
C PRO A 69 158.61 27.17 4.84
N GLU A 70 159.00 26.75 6.05
CA GLU A 70 158.13 26.17 7.08
C GLU A 70 156.89 27.03 7.40
N VAL A 71 157.04 28.36 7.41
CA VAL A 71 155.93 29.31 7.64
C VAL A 71 154.81 29.16 6.60
N VAL A 72 155.14 28.83 5.34
CA VAL A 72 154.15 28.61 4.28
C VAL A 72 153.41 27.29 4.50
N THR A 73 154.13 26.24 4.89
CA THR A 73 153.55 24.92 5.23
C THR A 73 152.60 25.03 6.42
N GLN A 74 152.99 25.78 7.47
CA GLN A 74 152.16 26.02 8.65
C GLN A 74 150.92 26.86 8.32
N ALA A 75 151.07 27.94 7.55
CA ALA A 75 149.94 28.78 7.12
C ALA A 75 148.94 27.99 6.26
N HIS A 76 149.42 27.15 5.34
CA HIS A 76 148.57 26.26 4.53
C HIS A 76 147.83 25.24 5.40
N SER A 77 148.52 24.61 6.34
CA SER A 77 147.92 23.61 7.26
C SER A 77 146.85 24.24 8.16
N ALA A 78 147.10 25.45 8.68
CA ALA A 78 146.11 26.20 9.46
C ALA A 78 144.88 26.60 8.63
N ALA A 79 145.09 27.02 7.38
CA ALA A 79 144.00 27.36 6.47
C ALA A 79 143.13 26.14 6.11
N LEU A 80 143.72 24.95 5.94
CA LEU A 80 142.97 23.71 5.74
C LEU A 80 142.13 23.33 6.97
N VAL A 81 142.68 23.47 8.18
CA VAL A 81 141.93 23.22 9.43
C VAL A 81 140.77 24.21 9.58
N ALA A 82 141.00 25.50 9.35
CA ALA A 82 139.95 26.51 9.41
C ALA A 82 138.84 26.26 8.38
N LEU A 83 139.20 25.97 7.12
CA LEU A 83 138.23 25.66 6.07
C LEU A 83 137.42 24.40 6.40
N TRP A 84 138.06 23.35 6.94
CA TRP A 84 137.37 22.15 7.39
C TRP A 84 136.41 22.44 8.55
N GLN A 85 136.83 23.23 9.54
CA GLN A 85 135.99 23.63 10.66
C GLN A 85 134.75 24.40 10.20
N THR A 86 134.91 25.44 9.35
CA THR A 86 133.77 26.19 8.81
C THR A 86 132.86 25.33 7.93
N ALA A 87 133.42 24.40 7.13
CA ALA A 87 132.62 23.45 6.36
C ALA A 87 131.83 22.48 7.26
N GLN A 88 132.43 22.01 8.37
CA GLN A 88 131.77 21.16 9.35
C GLN A 88 130.69 21.91 10.14
N GLU A 89 130.93 23.18 10.49
CA GLU A 89 129.95 24.06 11.13
C GLU A 89 128.73 24.29 10.22
N LEU A 90 128.95 24.67 8.96
CA LEU A 90 127.89 24.86 7.97
C LEU A 90 127.13 23.57 7.67
N ALA A 91 127.82 22.43 7.58
CA ALA A 91 127.17 21.13 7.41
C ALA A 91 126.28 20.79 8.62
N ASN A 92 126.78 20.99 9.85
CA ASN A 92 126.01 20.77 11.07
C ASN A 92 124.81 21.74 11.20
N GLU A 93 124.96 22.99 10.78
CA GLU A 93 123.86 23.97 10.72
C GLU A 93 122.80 23.54 9.71
N SER A 94 123.22 23.14 8.49
CA SER A 94 122.29 22.65 7.46
C SER A 94 121.54 21.38 7.89
N LEU A 95 122.20 20.48 8.64
CA LEU A 95 121.56 19.29 9.20
C LEU A 95 120.53 19.66 10.27
N ARG A 96 120.85 20.56 11.20
CA ARG A 96 119.90 21.04 12.21
C ARG A 96 118.72 21.77 11.58
N ALA A 97 118.95 22.58 10.55
CA ALA A 97 117.89 23.27 9.82
C ALA A 97 116.96 22.29 9.09
N ALA A 98 117.52 21.26 8.42
CA ALA A 98 116.73 20.22 7.77
C ALA A 98 115.95 19.35 8.77
N GLN A 99 116.54 19.04 9.93
CA GLN A 99 115.85 18.34 11.02
C GLN A 99 114.68 19.16 11.56
N ALA A 100 114.90 20.44 11.87
CA ALA A 100 113.85 21.33 12.37
C ALA A 100 112.72 21.54 11.33
N ALA A 101 113.05 21.66 10.05
CA ALA A 101 112.05 21.75 8.97
C ALA A 101 111.23 20.47 8.86
N TRP A 102 111.87 19.30 8.90
CA TRP A 102 111.16 18.01 8.86
C TRP A 102 110.30 17.76 10.12
N GLU A 103 110.78 18.16 11.30
CA GLU A 103 110.00 18.09 12.53
C GLU A 103 108.77 19.02 12.48
N ALA A 104 108.91 20.21 11.87
CA ALA A 104 107.81 21.14 11.64
C ALA A 104 106.78 20.59 10.63
N GLU A 105 107.23 20.15 9.44
CA GLU A 105 106.36 19.51 8.43
C GLU A 105 105.62 18.29 9.00
N ARG A 106 106.30 17.51 9.85
CA ARG A 106 105.68 16.37 10.52
C ARG A 106 104.63 16.81 11.55
N ALA A 107 104.91 17.83 12.35
CA ALA A 107 103.97 18.35 13.33
C ALA A 107 102.72 18.97 12.65
N GLU A 108 102.91 19.66 11.53
CA GLU A 108 101.83 20.17 10.68
C GLU A 108 101.01 19.02 10.08
N ALA A 109 101.66 18.00 9.50
CA ALA A 109 100.97 16.83 8.96
C ALA A 109 100.25 15.97 10.02
N ASP A 110 100.75 15.92 11.26
CA ASP A 110 100.07 15.26 12.38
C ASP A 110 98.90 16.12 12.92
N HIS A 111 99.00 17.46 12.87
CA HIS A 111 97.90 18.38 13.16
C HIS A 111 96.76 18.28 12.14
N ASP A 112 97.07 18.36 10.84
CA ASP A 112 96.10 18.20 9.73
C ASP A 112 95.36 16.87 9.82
N ARG A 113 96.07 15.77 10.16
CA ARG A 113 95.44 14.45 10.38
C ARG A 113 94.43 14.48 11.52
N GLN A 114 94.74 15.16 12.62
CA GLN A 114 93.82 15.31 13.74
C GLN A 114 92.62 16.18 13.37
N GLU A 115 92.83 17.31 12.69
CA GLU A 115 91.72 18.17 12.24
C GLU A 115 90.77 17.43 11.27
N LEU A 116 91.31 16.64 10.35
CA LEU A 116 90.52 15.79 9.45
C LEU A 116 89.77 14.69 10.22
N ALA A 117 90.40 14.03 11.20
CA ALA A 117 89.76 13.02 12.03
C ALA A 117 88.58 13.62 12.82
N ASP A 118 88.83 14.73 13.53
CA ASP A 118 87.83 15.52 14.24
C ASP A 118 86.66 15.95 13.33
N ALA A 119 86.95 16.39 12.11
CA ALA A 119 85.93 16.80 11.13
C ALA A 119 85.07 15.61 10.68
N TYR A 120 85.65 14.44 10.43
CA TYR A 120 84.90 13.23 10.09
C TYR A 120 84.08 12.69 11.28
N GLU A 121 84.59 12.76 12.51
CA GLU A 121 83.85 12.39 13.71
C GLU A 121 82.63 13.30 13.93
N ARG A 122 82.80 14.62 13.76
CA ARG A 122 81.68 15.59 13.81
C ARG A 122 80.67 15.31 12.71
N GLN A 123 81.10 15.09 11.47
CA GLN A 123 80.23 14.76 10.35
C GLN A 123 79.45 13.44 10.58
N ALA A 124 80.08 12.43 11.19
CA ALA A 124 79.41 11.18 11.54
C ALA A 124 78.31 11.41 12.59
N ALA A 125 78.60 12.19 13.64
CA ALA A 125 77.62 12.54 14.67
C ALA A 125 76.45 13.36 14.12
N GLU A 126 76.71 14.36 13.27
CA GLU A 126 75.67 15.15 12.58
C GLU A 126 74.78 14.26 11.69
N LEU A 127 75.37 13.32 10.94
CA LEU A 127 74.62 12.36 10.13
C LEU A 127 73.76 11.41 10.96
N GLU A 128 74.26 10.96 12.12
CA GLU A 128 73.46 10.15 13.07
C GLU A 128 72.31 10.97 13.68
N GLU A 129 72.53 12.22 14.06
CA GLU A 129 71.47 13.10 14.57
C GLU A 129 70.39 13.37 13.53
N VAL A 130 70.78 13.68 12.29
CA VAL A 130 69.84 13.89 11.16
C VAL A 130 69.07 12.61 10.83
N ARG A 131 69.73 11.43 10.84
CA ARG A 131 69.05 10.13 10.66
C ARG A 131 68.05 9.87 11.78
N ALA A 132 68.45 10.07 13.03
CA ALA A 132 67.56 9.90 14.19
C ALA A 132 66.38 10.89 14.14
N ALA A 133 66.59 12.13 13.70
CA ALA A 133 65.52 13.11 13.48
C ALA A 133 64.56 12.69 12.35
N ALA A 134 65.11 12.21 11.22
CA ALA A 134 64.33 11.68 10.11
C ALA A 134 63.47 10.48 10.53
N GLU A 135 64.05 9.50 11.24
CA GLU A 135 63.32 8.35 11.79
C GLU A 135 62.22 8.76 12.78
N ARG A 136 62.52 9.69 13.71
CA ARG A 136 61.49 10.24 14.62
C ARG A 136 60.35 10.88 13.84
N SER A 137 60.65 11.67 12.81
CA SER A 137 59.61 12.29 11.97
C SER A 137 58.79 11.24 11.22
N ALA A 138 59.42 10.20 10.66
CA ALA A 138 58.75 9.15 9.92
C ALA A 138 57.79 8.33 10.81
N ARG A 139 58.21 8.00 12.04
CA ARG A 139 57.36 7.34 13.04
C ARG A 139 56.15 8.21 13.39
N LEU A 140 56.35 9.50 13.69
CA LEU A 140 55.25 10.43 13.97
C LEU A 140 54.28 10.58 12.78
N TYR A 141 54.78 10.65 11.55
CA TYR A 141 53.92 10.68 10.36
C TYR A 141 53.11 9.38 10.19
N GLN A 142 53.71 8.22 10.48
CA GLN A 142 53.03 6.94 10.42
C GLN A 142 51.95 6.82 11.53
N GLU A 143 52.27 7.17 12.78
CA GLU A 143 51.32 7.21 13.89
C GLU A 143 50.14 8.15 13.60
N GLN A 144 50.38 9.30 12.96
CA GLN A 144 49.33 10.21 12.51
C GLN A 144 48.48 9.59 11.39
N GLN A 145 49.08 8.93 10.40
CA GLN A 145 48.34 8.23 9.34
C GLN A 145 47.48 7.09 9.90
N ASP A 146 48.01 6.29 10.82
CA ASP A 146 47.27 5.20 11.46
C ASP A 146 46.12 5.74 12.31
N THR A 147 46.34 6.83 13.07
CA THR A 147 45.29 7.51 13.85
C THR A 147 44.19 8.09 12.94
N GLN A 148 44.56 8.71 11.82
CA GLN A 148 43.62 9.23 10.83
C GLN A 148 42.83 8.10 10.15
N ALA A 149 43.49 6.98 9.81
CA ALA A 149 42.84 5.81 9.22
C ALA A 149 41.83 5.16 10.18
N GLN A 150 42.19 5.02 11.46
CA GLN A 150 41.29 4.54 12.52
C GLN A 150 40.09 5.49 12.71
N THR A 151 40.33 6.80 12.75
CA THR A 151 39.26 7.81 12.88
C THR A 151 38.30 7.77 11.69
N LEU A 152 38.82 7.67 10.45
CA LEU A 152 38.01 7.52 9.24
C LEU A 152 37.23 6.20 9.22
N ALA A 153 37.79 5.11 9.72
CA ALA A 153 37.10 3.83 9.85
C ALA A 153 35.95 3.90 10.87
N ALA A 154 36.17 4.54 12.02
CA ALA A 154 35.14 4.77 13.03
C ALA A 154 33.98 5.62 12.49
N VAL A 155 34.27 6.78 11.87
CA VAL A 155 33.24 7.65 11.26
C VAL A 155 32.46 6.93 10.16
N ARG A 156 33.11 6.08 9.35
CA ARG A 156 32.41 5.24 8.36
C ARG A 156 31.48 4.22 8.99
N ALA A 157 31.88 3.57 10.09
CA ALA A 157 31.02 2.63 10.82
C ALA A 157 29.83 3.32 11.50
N GLU A 158 30.04 4.52 12.06
CA GLU A 158 28.96 5.35 12.59
C GLU A 158 28.00 5.80 11.48
N LEU A 159 28.51 6.22 10.32
CA LEU A 159 27.68 6.62 9.18
C LEU A 159 26.80 5.47 8.67
N VAL A 160 27.34 4.26 8.54
CA VAL A 160 26.55 3.06 8.19
C VAL A 160 25.48 2.79 9.24
N THR A 161 25.83 2.89 10.52
CA THR A 161 24.87 2.71 11.63
C THR A 161 23.76 3.77 11.61
N ALA A 162 24.11 5.03 11.31
CA ALA A 162 23.16 6.14 11.18
C ALA A 162 22.23 5.96 9.97
N ALA A 163 22.77 5.59 8.81
CA ALA A 163 21.99 5.29 7.60
C ALA A 163 20.98 4.17 7.86
N THR A 164 21.41 3.03 8.42
CA THR A 164 20.49 1.93 8.78
C THR A 164 19.42 2.34 9.81
N ARG A 165 19.71 3.30 10.70
CA ARG A 165 18.70 3.86 11.62
C ARG A 165 17.72 4.78 10.89
N ALA A 166 18.18 5.58 9.93
CA ALA A 166 17.35 6.45 9.10
C ALA A 166 16.40 5.62 8.21
N GLU A 167 16.91 4.64 7.47
CA GLU A 167 16.10 3.71 6.65
C GLU A 167 14.98 3.04 7.47
N ARG A 168 15.29 2.58 8.70
CA ARG A 168 14.28 2.01 9.62
C ARG A 168 13.31 3.04 10.17
N ALA A 169 13.67 4.31 10.26
CA ALA A 169 12.76 5.38 10.66
C ALA A 169 11.82 5.73 9.49
N GLU A 170 12.35 5.86 8.28
CA GLU A 170 11.59 6.11 7.05
C GLU A 170 10.59 4.99 6.75
N ALA A 171 11.00 3.71 6.84
CA ALA A 171 10.09 2.58 6.66
C ALA A 171 8.93 2.57 7.66
N ARG A 172 9.19 2.93 8.93
CA ARG A 172 8.13 3.07 9.94
C ARG A 172 7.24 4.29 9.72
N ALA A 173 7.79 5.40 9.21
CA ALA A 173 6.99 6.56 8.83
C ALA A 173 6.01 6.20 7.70
N GLN A 174 6.49 5.51 6.65
CA GLN A 174 5.66 5.01 5.55
C GLN A 174 4.56 4.04 6.04
N GLU A 175 4.89 3.10 6.94
CA GLU A 175 3.91 2.19 7.56
C GLU A 175 2.84 2.95 8.37
N ILE A 176 3.23 4.01 9.09
CA ILE A 176 2.30 4.87 9.83
C ILE A 176 1.40 5.69 8.88
N GLU A 177 1.95 6.22 7.79
CA GLU A 177 1.20 6.96 6.76
C GLU A 177 0.17 6.09 6.04
N LEU A 178 0.54 4.85 5.70
CA LEU A 178 -0.39 3.85 5.14
C LEU A 178 -1.51 3.54 6.14
N ARG A 179 -1.18 3.17 7.38
CA ARG A 179 -2.18 2.92 8.43
C ARG A 179 -3.09 4.11 8.70
N ALA A 180 -2.57 5.33 8.69
CA ALA A 180 -3.36 6.55 8.86
C ALA A 180 -4.33 6.77 7.70
N THR A 181 -3.93 6.38 6.48
CA THR A 181 -4.79 6.44 5.28
C THR A 181 -5.88 5.37 5.35
N ASP A 182 -5.52 4.13 5.71
CA ASP A 182 -6.46 3.01 5.86
C ASP A 182 -7.51 3.34 6.94
N LEU A 183 -7.09 3.71 8.15
CA LEU A 183 -7.98 4.11 9.26
C LEU A 183 -8.90 5.28 8.88
N ARG A 184 -8.44 6.22 8.05
CA ARG A 184 -9.26 7.32 7.55
C ARG A 184 -10.32 6.83 6.57
N SER A 185 -9.98 5.89 5.68
CA SER A 185 -10.94 5.26 4.78
C SER A 185 -11.98 4.40 5.52
N GLU A 186 -11.57 3.69 6.57
CA GLU A 186 -12.48 2.94 7.46
C GLU A 186 -13.43 3.88 8.21
N LEU A 187 -12.93 5.01 8.71
CA LEU A 187 -13.74 6.02 9.38
C LEU A 187 -14.75 6.68 8.41
N ASP A 188 -14.32 7.02 7.20
CA ASP A 188 -15.21 7.54 6.15
C ASP A 188 -16.29 6.51 5.76
N HIS A 189 -15.93 5.22 5.68
CA HIS A 189 -16.89 4.14 5.43
C HIS A 189 -17.88 3.96 6.59
N ALA A 190 -17.40 3.97 7.84
CA ALA A 190 -18.26 3.90 9.02
C ALA A 190 -19.22 5.10 9.11
N HIS A 191 -18.77 6.29 8.72
CA HIS A 191 -19.62 7.49 8.61
C HIS A 191 -20.68 7.34 7.52
N GLN A 192 -20.32 6.80 6.35
CA GLN A 192 -21.27 6.52 5.27
C GLN A 192 -22.33 5.49 5.69
N GLU A 193 -21.92 4.39 6.34
CA GLU A 193 -22.85 3.36 6.81
C GLU A 193 -23.74 3.87 7.95
N GLN A 194 -23.21 4.67 8.88
CA GLN A 194 -24.03 5.35 9.88
C GLN A 194 -25.04 6.31 9.23
N GLY A 195 -24.64 7.02 8.17
CA GLY A 195 -25.54 7.84 7.35
C GLY A 195 -26.66 7.03 6.70
N ARG A 196 -26.32 5.87 6.12
CA ARG A 196 -27.28 4.93 5.52
C ARG A 196 -28.26 4.39 6.54
N ILE A 197 -27.79 3.89 7.68
CA ILE A 197 -28.63 3.38 8.77
C ILE A 197 -29.57 4.48 9.30
N ARG A 198 -29.10 5.72 9.45
CA ARG A 198 -29.96 6.85 9.84
C ARG A 198 -31.05 7.14 8.80
N ALA A 199 -30.73 7.08 7.51
CA ALA A 199 -31.69 7.28 6.43
C ALA A 199 -32.72 6.13 6.34
N GLU A 200 -32.28 4.89 6.49
CA GLU A 200 -33.14 3.70 6.55
C GLU A 200 -34.07 3.74 7.78
N LEU A 201 -33.55 4.15 8.95
CA LEU A 201 -34.35 4.35 10.16
C LEU A 201 -35.40 5.44 9.97
N ALA A 202 -35.03 6.61 9.44
CA ALA A 202 -35.98 7.69 9.16
C ALA A 202 -37.07 7.27 8.15
N ALA A 203 -36.69 6.50 7.13
CA ALA A 203 -37.65 5.94 6.18
C ALA A 203 -38.56 4.87 6.82
N ALA A 204 -38.07 4.08 7.78
CA ALA A 204 -38.87 3.13 8.54
C ALA A 204 -39.86 3.85 9.47
N THR A 205 -39.43 4.87 10.20
CA THR A 205 -40.31 5.72 11.03
C THR A 205 -41.41 6.37 10.19
N ALA A 206 -41.06 7.00 9.05
CA ALA A 206 -42.05 7.61 8.16
C ALA A 206 -43.01 6.59 7.51
N ARG A 207 -42.63 5.31 7.38
CA ARG A 207 -43.56 4.24 6.97
C ARG A 207 -44.47 3.82 8.12
N ALA A 208 -43.96 3.74 9.35
CA ALA A 208 -44.74 3.43 10.54
C ALA A 208 -45.80 4.51 10.80
N GLU A 209 -45.43 5.80 10.79
CA GLU A 209 -46.36 6.93 10.92
C GLU A 209 -47.49 6.90 9.87
N ARG A 210 -47.16 6.55 8.61
CA ARG A 210 -48.17 6.39 7.55
C ARG A 210 -49.07 5.18 7.77
N ALA A 211 -48.53 4.07 8.26
CA ALA A 211 -49.31 2.88 8.58
C ALA A 211 -50.23 3.11 9.78
N GLU A 212 -49.78 3.84 10.79
CA GLU A 212 -50.60 4.28 11.94
C GLU A 212 -51.73 5.22 11.47
N ALA A 213 -51.43 6.21 10.63
CA ALA A 213 -52.45 7.11 10.07
C ALA A 213 -53.48 6.35 9.22
N GLN A 214 -53.05 5.38 8.40
CA GLN A 214 -53.95 4.51 7.63
C GLN A 214 -54.78 3.58 8.52
N ALA A 215 -54.20 3.07 9.60
CA ALA A 215 -54.92 2.26 10.59
C ALA A 215 -55.99 3.09 11.31
N GLN A 216 -55.67 4.31 11.76
CA GLN A 216 -56.62 5.25 12.35
C GLN A 216 -57.75 5.61 11.37
N GLU A 217 -57.44 5.86 10.10
CA GLU A 217 -58.46 6.10 9.08
C GLU A 217 -59.34 4.87 8.84
N ALA A 218 -58.75 3.68 8.79
CA ALA A 218 -59.50 2.42 8.64
C ALA A 218 -60.39 2.14 9.87
N GLU A 219 -59.94 2.43 11.08
CA GLU A 219 -60.73 2.35 12.31
C GLU A 219 -61.89 3.35 12.31
N GLN A 220 -61.66 4.60 11.89
CA GLN A 220 -62.71 5.61 11.76
C GLN A 220 -63.76 5.18 10.71
N ARG A 221 -63.33 4.69 9.55
CA ARG A 221 -64.22 4.15 8.51
C ARG A 221 -64.99 2.91 9.01
N ALA A 222 -64.34 2.01 9.75
CA ALA A 222 -65.00 0.84 10.34
C ALA A 222 -66.01 1.23 11.42
N ALA A 223 -65.73 2.27 12.21
CA ALA A 223 -66.67 2.83 13.18
C ALA A 223 -67.88 3.49 12.49
N ALA A 224 -67.66 4.25 11.41
CA ALA A 224 -68.72 4.82 10.59
C ALA A 224 -69.61 3.73 9.97
N LEU A 225 -69.03 2.73 9.31
CA LEU A 225 -69.74 1.59 8.74
C LEU A 225 -70.51 0.78 9.78
N ARG A 226 -70.00 0.64 11.02
CA ARG A 226 -70.77 0.03 12.13
C ARG A 226 -71.97 0.88 12.50
N GLY A 227 -71.85 2.21 12.53
CA GLY A 227 -72.96 3.13 12.78
C GLY A 227 -74.03 3.12 11.68
N GLU A 228 -73.61 3.03 10.42
CA GLU A 228 -74.51 2.85 9.26
C GLU A 228 -75.22 1.49 9.33
N LEU A 229 -74.51 0.42 9.64
CA LEU A 229 -75.06 -0.95 9.73
C LEU A 229 -76.01 -1.12 10.93
N GLU A 230 -75.72 -0.49 12.06
CA GLU A 230 -76.64 -0.37 13.21
C GLU A 230 -77.91 0.41 12.82
N SER A 231 -77.75 1.53 12.11
CA SER A 231 -78.90 2.33 11.63
C SER A 231 -79.77 1.54 10.64
N ALA A 232 -79.15 0.82 9.70
CA ALA A 232 -79.84 -0.05 8.75
C ALA A 232 -80.50 -1.26 9.43
N HIS A 233 -79.90 -1.79 10.50
CA HIS A 233 -80.56 -2.81 11.34
C HIS A 233 -81.80 -2.24 12.04
N GLN A 234 -81.72 -1.04 12.62
CA GLN A 234 -82.86 -0.39 13.25
C GLN A 234 -83.97 -0.06 12.23
N GLU A 235 -83.61 0.36 11.01
CA GLU A 235 -84.57 0.55 9.91
C GLU A 235 -85.19 -0.78 9.46
N SER A 236 -84.40 -1.84 9.32
CA SER A 236 -84.89 -3.20 9.02
C SER A 236 -85.82 -3.75 10.11
N GLU A 237 -85.52 -3.52 11.38
CA GLU A 237 -86.39 -3.91 12.51
C GLU A 237 -87.67 -3.08 12.56
N ARG A 238 -87.62 -1.77 12.25
CA ARG A 238 -88.83 -0.94 12.06
C ARG A 238 -89.69 -1.46 10.91
N SER A 239 -89.10 -1.69 9.74
CA SER A 239 -89.80 -2.27 8.59
C SER A 239 -90.37 -3.66 8.91
N ARG A 240 -89.67 -4.50 9.68
CA ARG A 240 -90.20 -5.78 10.17
C ARG A 240 -91.40 -5.57 11.10
N ALA A 241 -91.31 -4.65 12.06
CA ALA A 241 -92.43 -4.32 12.94
C ALA A 241 -93.64 -3.81 12.15
N GLU A 242 -93.43 -2.93 11.16
CA GLU A 242 -94.46 -2.43 10.24
C GLU A 242 -95.09 -3.56 9.41
N THR A 243 -94.28 -4.45 8.84
CA THR A 243 -94.81 -5.64 8.12
C THR A 243 -95.56 -6.60 9.04
N ALA A 244 -95.15 -6.72 10.31
CA ALA A 244 -95.84 -7.54 11.30
C ALA A 244 -97.19 -6.92 11.72
N THR A 245 -97.27 -5.59 11.87
CA THR A 245 -98.55 -4.90 12.09
C THR A 245 -99.47 -5.03 10.87
N LEU A 246 -98.96 -4.82 9.65
CA LEU A 246 -99.74 -4.98 8.41
C LEU A 246 -100.21 -6.43 8.20
N ALA A 247 -99.40 -7.43 8.56
CA ALA A 247 -99.81 -8.83 8.54
C ALA A 247 -100.89 -9.14 9.61
N GLY A 248 -100.83 -8.47 10.77
CA GLY A 248 -101.87 -8.53 11.80
C GLY A 248 -103.20 -7.93 11.32
N GLU A 249 -103.17 -6.75 10.70
CA GLU A 249 -104.33 -6.09 10.09
C GLU A 249 -104.92 -6.92 8.94
N LEU A 250 -104.08 -7.49 8.06
CA LEU A 250 -104.51 -8.38 7.00
C LEU A 250 -105.20 -9.63 7.55
N ARG A 251 -104.70 -10.19 8.66
CA ARG A 251 -105.32 -11.34 9.33
C ARG A 251 -106.67 -10.97 9.96
N GLN A 252 -106.78 -9.82 10.63
CA GLN A 252 -108.06 -9.31 11.13
C GLN A 252 -109.08 -9.09 10.00
N SER A 253 -108.64 -8.58 8.85
CA SER A 253 -109.44 -8.48 7.63
C SER A 253 -109.90 -9.85 7.11
N GLN A 254 -109.02 -10.85 7.07
CA GLN A 254 -109.36 -12.22 6.66
C GLN A 254 -110.34 -12.89 7.63
N ASP A 255 -110.15 -12.74 8.94
CA ASP A 255 -111.05 -13.26 9.97
C ASP A 255 -112.43 -12.56 9.89
N ALA A 256 -112.47 -11.25 9.64
CA ALA A 256 -113.73 -10.52 9.40
C ALA A 256 -114.45 -11.01 8.13
N VAL A 257 -113.73 -11.28 7.04
CA VAL A 257 -114.28 -11.90 5.82
C VAL A 257 -114.80 -13.32 6.08
N ALA A 258 -114.14 -14.10 6.94
CA ALA A 258 -114.61 -15.42 7.35
C ALA A 258 -115.93 -15.34 8.16
N VAL A 259 -116.04 -14.39 9.09
CA VAL A 259 -117.28 -14.12 9.84
C VAL A 259 -118.41 -13.69 8.92
N LEU A 260 -118.14 -12.78 7.97
CA LEU A 260 -119.14 -12.33 6.98
C LEU A 260 -119.62 -13.48 6.07
N ARG A 261 -118.73 -14.41 5.68
CA ARG A 261 -119.12 -15.64 4.95
C ARG A 261 -120.00 -16.56 5.79
N ALA A 262 -119.70 -16.74 7.07
CA ALA A 262 -120.53 -17.53 7.97
C ALA A 262 -121.92 -16.92 8.18
N GLN A 263 -122.02 -15.59 8.25
CA GLN A 263 -123.29 -14.86 8.29
C GLN A 263 -124.10 -15.01 7.00
N LEU A 264 -123.47 -14.90 5.83
CA LEU A 264 -124.13 -15.16 4.54
C LEU A 264 -124.73 -16.57 4.48
N SER A 265 -123.97 -17.59 4.87
CA SER A 265 -124.43 -18.98 4.89
C SER A 265 -125.64 -19.20 5.82
N SER A 266 -125.70 -18.52 6.97
CA SER A 266 -126.85 -18.63 7.89
C SER A 266 -128.11 -17.90 7.38
N ILE A 267 -127.93 -16.81 6.62
CA ILE A 267 -129.02 -16.09 5.95
C ILE A 267 -129.58 -16.92 4.78
N GLU A 268 -128.73 -17.59 4.01
CA GLU A 268 -129.15 -18.52 2.94
C GLU A 268 -129.93 -19.72 3.51
N ALA A 269 -129.44 -20.30 4.62
CA ALA A 269 -130.13 -21.40 5.30
C ALA A 269 -131.52 -21.00 5.83
N SER A 270 -131.65 -19.82 6.44
CA SER A 270 -132.95 -19.34 6.94
C SER A 270 -133.93 -19.00 5.80
N LYS A 271 -133.45 -18.39 4.71
CA LYS A 271 -134.25 -18.13 3.50
C LYS A 271 -134.82 -19.41 2.87
N THR A 272 -134.05 -20.49 2.88
CA THR A 272 -134.51 -21.79 2.34
C THR A 272 -135.66 -22.35 3.18
N GLN A 273 -135.54 -22.30 4.51
CA GLN A 273 -136.60 -22.74 5.45
C GLN A 273 -137.91 -21.94 5.33
N GLU A 274 -137.86 -20.63 5.05
CA GLU A 274 -139.06 -19.82 4.81
C GLU A 274 -139.83 -20.30 3.57
N ILE A 275 -139.11 -20.65 2.49
CA ILE A 275 -139.70 -21.12 1.23
C ILE A 275 -140.35 -22.50 1.39
N GLU A 276 -139.77 -23.40 2.19
CA GLU A 276 -140.36 -24.69 2.52
C GLU A 276 -141.71 -24.53 3.27
N ARG A 277 -141.78 -23.64 4.28
CA ARG A 277 -143.01 -23.40 5.05
C ARG A 277 -144.14 -22.84 4.19
N ALA A 278 -143.85 -21.84 3.37
CA ALA A 278 -144.85 -21.23 2.48
C ALA A 278 -145.44 -22.23 1.45
N ARG A 279 -144.70 -23.28 1.08
CA ARG A 279 -145.23 -24.37 0.23
C ARG A 279 -146.21 -25.27 0.99
N GLN A 280 -145.93 -25.57 2.26
CA GLN A 280 -146.77 -26.46 3.08
C GLN A 280 -148.14 -25.82 3.39
N GLU A 281 -148.20 -24.52 3.70
CA GLU A 281 -149.45 -23.80 3.94
C GLU A 281 -150.36 -23.76 2.70
N ARG A 282 -149.78 -23.53 1.51
CA ARG A 282 -150.52 -23.56 0.23
C ARG A 282 -151.15 -24.93 -0.03
N ASP A 283 -150.43 -26.01 0.26
CA ASP A 283 -150.88 -27.37 -0.04
C ASP A 283 -151.98 -27.84 0.94
N GLN A 284 -151.99 -27.33 2.18
CA GLN A 284 -153.11 -27.50 3.11
C GLN A 284 -154.40 -26.82 2.62
N LEU A 285 -154.31 -25.55 2.21
CA LEU A 285 -155.49 -24.78 1.74
C LEU A 285 -156.14 -25.38 0.48
N LEU A 286 -155.37 -26.04 -0.38
CA LEU A 286 -155.90 -26.78 -1.55
C LEU A 286 -156.66 -28.06 -1.15
N GLY A 287 -156.34 -28.67 -0.01
CA GLY A 287 -157.06 -29.82 0.53
C GLY A 287 -158.47 -29.45 1.02
N GLU A 288 -158.57 -28.37 1.79
CA GLU A 288 -159.84 -27.88 2.36
C GLU A 288 -160.84 -27.40 1.29
N LEU A 289 -160.34 -26.81 0.20
CA LEU A 289 -161.20 -26.37 -0.91
C LEU A 289 -161.86 -27.54 -1.65
N ASN A 290 -161.20 -28.70 -1.72
CA ASN A 290 -161.74 -29.88 -2.40
C ASN A 290 -162.76 -30.64 -1.54
N THR A 291 -162.55 -30.73 -0.22
CA THR A 291 -163.55 -31.34 0.68
C THR A 291 -164.83 -30.51 0.78
N ALA A 292 -164.72 -29.17 0.77
CA ALA A 292 -165.86 -28.27 0.70
C ALA A 292 -166.69 -28.45 -0.60
N LYS A 293 -166.04 -28.65 -1.76
CA LYS A 293 -166.74 -28.89 -3.03
C LYS A 293 -167.53 -30.19 -3.05
N THR A 294 -166.98 -31.29 -2.53
CA THR A 294 -167.70 -32.58 -2.52
C THR A 294 -168.96 -32.58 -1.65
N ALA A 295 -168.97 -31.80 -0.56
CA ALA A 295 -170.13 -31.67 0.32
C ALA A 295 -171.33 -30.97 -0.38
N VAL A 296 -171.07 -29.93 -1.18
CA VAL A 296 -172.12 -29.20 -1.92
C VAL A 296 -172.81 -30.11 -2.94
N THR A 297 -172.04 -30.88 -3.72
CA THR A 297 -172.60 -31.79 -4.74
C THR A 297 -173.47 -32.90 -4.17
N GLN A 298 -173.26 -33.32 -2.91
CA GLN A 298 -174.10 -34.33 -2.24
C GLN A 298 -175.43 -33.74 -1.72
N ALA A 299 -175.43 -32.47 -1.30
CA ALA A 299 -176.64 -31.79 -0.85
C ALA A 299 -177.63 -31.53 -2.00
N GLU A 300 -177.13 -31.21 -3.20
CA GLU A 300 -177.95 -30.95 -4.39
C GLU A 300 -178.66 -32.22 -4.90
N ALA A 301 -177.97 -33.37 -4.88
CA ALA A 301 -178.56 -34.66 -5.27
C ALA A 301 -179.73 -35.08 -4.36
N ALA A 302 -179.57 -34.95 -3.04
CA ALA A 302 -180.65 -35.24 -2.07
C ALA A 302 -181.85 -34.29 -2.21
N SER A 303 -181.63 -33.05 -2.66
CA SER A 303 -182.68 -32.06 -2.91
C SER A 303 -183.52 -32.37 -4.17
N ALA A 304 -182.96 -33.11 -5.13
CA ALA A 304 -183.67 -33.52 -6.34
C ALA A 304 -184.64 -34.69 -6.06
N GLU A 305 -184.18 -35.75 -5.40
CA GLU A 305 -184.99 -36.93 -5.04
C GLU A 305 -186.23 -36.58 -4.20
N ALA A 306 -186.12 -35.60 -3.32
CA ALA A 306 -187.23 -35.16 -2.46
C ALA A 306 -188.36 -34.45 -3.24
N ARG A 307 -188.03 -33.73 -4.32
CA ARG A 307 -189.04 -33.02 -5.15
C ARG A 307 -189.82 -33.98 -6.05
N GLU A 308 -189.15 -34.97 -6.61
CA GLU A 308 -189.76 -35.93 -7.54
C GLU A 308 -190.80 -36.82 -6.85
N ARG A 309 -190.52 -37.27 -5.60
CA ARG A 309 -191.47 -38.05 -4.79
C ARG A 309 -192.71 -37.24 -4.36
N ALA A 310 -192.59 -35.92 -4.19
CA ALA A 310 -193.72 -35.06 -3.84
C ALA A 310 -194.68 -34.82 -5.02
N ALA A 311 -194.15 -34.65 -6.24
CA ALA A 311 -194.96 -34.41 -7.44
C ALA A 311 -195.83 -35.61 -7.84
N VAL A 312 -195.30 -36.84 -7.71
CA VAL A 312 -195.96 -38.07 -8.20
C VAL A 312 -197.16 -38.50 -7.36
N LEU A 313 -197.22 -38.14 -6.07
CA LEU A 313 -198.37 -38.50 -5.21
C LEU A 313 -199.45 -37.42 -5.15
N ALA A 314 -199.12 -36.13 -5.34
CA ALA A 314 -200.12 -35.08 -5.50
C ALA A 314 -201.06 -35.38 -6.69
N GLY A 315 -200.50 -35.81 -7.82
CA GLY A 315 -201.27 -36.18 -9.02
C GLY A 315 -202.19 -37.41 -8.85
N LYS A 316 -201.99 -38.25 -7.82
CA LYS A 316 -202.92 -39.37 -7.53
C LYS A 316 -204.13 -38.94 -6.70
N LEU A 317 -204.01 -37.86 -5.92
CA LEU A 317 -205.13 -37.36 -5.11
C LEU A 317 -206.17 -36.62 -5.97
N GLU A 318 -205.71 -35.99 -7.06
CA GLU A 318 -206.53 -35.18 -7.95
C GLU A 318 -207.39 -36.01 -8.93
N SER A 319 -206.95 -37.23 -9.30
CA SER A 319 -207.72 -38.09 -10.21
C SER A 319 -208.98 -38.70 -9.56
N GLU A 320 -208.92 -39.07 -8.27
CA GLU A 320 -210.07 -39.62 -7.53
C GLU A 320 -211.19 -38.58 -7.33
N GLN A 321 -210.83 -37.32 -7.07
CA GLN A 321 -211.81 -36.24 -6.91
C GLN A 321 -212.51 -35.85 -8.24
N SER A 322 -211.95 -36.21 -9.39
CA SER A 322 -212.61 -36.01 -10.69
C SER A 322 -213.77 -37.00 -10.93
N HIS A 323 -213.71 -38.21 -10.35
CA HIS A 323 -214.78 -39.22 -10.49
C HIS A 323 -216.00 -38.91 -9.62
N SER A 324 -215.83 -38.29 -8.44
CA SER A 324 -216.96 -37.86 -7.60
C SER A 324 -217.73 -36.68 -8.22
N ALA A 325 -217.05 -35.80 -8.96
CA ALA A 325 -217.69 -34.68 -9.66
C ALA A 325 -218.51 -35.10 -10.89
N ALA A 326 -218.04 -36.09 -11.66
CA ALA A 326 -218.66 -36.48 -12.93
C ALA A 326 -220.04 -37.17 -12.77
N LEU A 327 -220.23 -37.96 -11.71
CA LEU A 327 -221.49 -38.66 -11.46
C LEU A 327 -222.58 -37.72 -10.88
N ALA A 328 -222.20 -36.68 -10.14
CA ALA A 328 -223.12 -35.67 -9.62
C ALA A 328 -223.70 -34.74 -10.71
N ALA A 329 -222.96 -34.52 -11.80
CA ALA A 329 -223.32 -33.55 -12.83
C ALA A 329 -224.27 -34.07 -13.93
N LEU A 330 -224.40 -35.40 -14.11
CA LEU A 330 -225.02 -35.93 -15.32
C LEU A 330 -226.56 -35.91 -15.30
N LEU A 331 -227.21 -36.47 -14.26
CA LEU A 331 -228.66 -36.76 -14.31
C LEU A 331 -229.51 -36.36 -13.09
N ALA A 332 -229.18 -35.23 -12.48
CA ALA A 332 -230.22 -34.33 -11.90
C ALA A 332 -231.08 -33.65 -13.00
N ARG A 333 -231.13 -34.23 -14.22
CA ARG A 333 -231.67 -33.62 -15.45
C ARG A 333 -232.96 -34.28 -15.96
N LEU A 334 -233.50 -35.25 -15.21
CA LEU A 334 -234.82 -35.86 -15.47
C LEU A 334 -235.68 -35.89 -14.19
N ASN A 335 -235.83 -34.73 -13.56
CA ASN A 335 -237.08 -34.44 -12.86
C ASN A 335 -238.16 -34.15 -13.91
N LEU A 336 -238.72 -35.22 -14.49
CA LEU A 336 -240.03 -35.22 -15.11
C LEU A 336 -240.52 -36.68 -15.15
N ILE A 337 -241.48 -36.98 -14.27
CA ILE A 337 -242.28 -38.21 -14.13
C ILE A 337 -241.72 -39.30 -13.19
N ALA A 338 -242.55 -39.59 -12.17
CA ALA A 338 -242.68 -40.80 -11.35
C ALA A 338 -241.70 -41.09 -10.19
N GLY A 339 -242.29 -41.63 -9.11
CA GLY A 339 -241.62 -42.37 -8.04
C GLY A 339 -241.27 -41.51 -6.81
N SER A 340 -242.19 -41.24 -5.89
CA SER A 340 -242.60 -42.13 -4.77
C SER A 340 -241.42 -42.48 -3.84
N GLU A 341 -241.35 -41.87 -2.66
CA GLU A 341 -241.78 -42.50 -1.38
C GLU A 341 -240.65 -43.35 -0.74
N GLY A 342 -240.81 -43.71 0.54
CA GLY A 342 -239.77 -44.34 1.37
C GLY A 342 -238.94 -43.29 2.12
N GLU A 343 -239.09 -43.04 3.42
CA GLU A 343 -239.23 -43.96 4.58
C GLU A 343 -238.01 -44.86 4.84
N GLY A 344 -237.83 -45.27 6.10
CA GLY A 344 -236.75 -46.19 6.54
C GLY A 344 -235.48 -45.43 6.98
N VAL A 345 -235.09 -45.31 8.25
CA VAL A 345 -235.38 -46.06 9.49
C VAL A 345 -234.81 -47.49 9.49
N GLU A 346 -234.02 -47.80 10.53
CA GLU A 346 -233.32 -49.07 10.84
C GLU A 346 -232.25 -49.52 9.80
N PRO A 347 -231.36 -50.50 10.08
CA PRO A 347 -230.82 -51.04 11.35
C PRO A 347 -229.32 -50.64 11.52
N SER A 348 -228.51 -51.00 12.55
CA SER A 348 -228.65 -51.59 13.90
C SER A 348 -227.33 -51.39 14.69
N ALA A 349 -227.17 -52.10 15.82
CA ALA A 349 -225.93 -52.36 16.60
C ALA A 349 -224.77 -53.02 15.82
#